data_AF-A0A956FKC9-F1
#
_entry.id   AF-A0A956FKC9-F1
#
_cell.length_a   1.000
_cell.length_b   1.000
_cell.length_c   1.000
_cell.angle_alpha   90.00
_cell.angle_beta   90.00
_cell.angle_gamma   90.00
#
_symmetry.space_group_name_H-M   'P 1'
#
loop_
_entity.id
_entity.type
_entity.pdbx_description
1 polymer ?
#
loop_
_entity_poly.entity_id
_entity_poly.type
_entity_poly.pdbx_seq_one_letter_code
_entity_poly.pdbx_strand_id
1 'polypeptide(L)'
;MTRPDQHRLRQHVERWSTELARQGRHWWPNFGYHFTNVDNAARILNDGAIFSRGRCLRDRRLATDSASASVIANTPSSHQEMVRLYFRPRTPTQYHNEGIREPSQRQFQEAHCAVPIFFCFDLVGLLSEPSTQFSNGNMARAGVLHGADLALFDAIPFDLVYHDAPVSPSVKDRVVFHRHAEILVPDSLPLRPHLTAIACRSEAERQTLVNMAGSASTAWRDKTYVVQDFFRHGVFLRSVHTEREKLVMRFHRNPRCVVMPASYRGLVEETGSGRFWQWDGTIDDDEIPVCLANTPGHSKTRIWIHDALAYQDDLDFTDDIPF
;
A
#
# COMPACT_ATOMS: atom_id res chain seq x y z
N MET A 1 8.70 -20.86 -26.45
CA MET A 1 8.20 -19.51 -26.14
C MET A 1 9.39 -18.64 -25.77
N THR A 2 9.60 -17.52 -26.47
CA THR A 2 10.73 -16.62 -26.22
C THR A 2 10.31 -15.59 -25.18
N ARG A 3 11.00 -15.47 -24.04
CA ARG A 3 10.77 -14.42 -23.03
C ARG A 3 11.51 -13.13 -23.41
N PRO A 4 11.09 -11.95 -22.93
CA PRO A 4 11.91 -10.75 -23.06
C PRO A 4 13.22 -10.92 -22.31
N ASP A 5 14.35 -10.67 -22.96
CA ASP A 5 15.65 -10.71 -22.30
C ASP A 5 15.90 -9.45 -21.45
N GLN A 6 16.92 -9.50 -20.59
CA GLN A 6 17.25 -8.38 -19.71
C GLN A 6 17.61 -7.10 -20.44
N HIS A 7 18.22 -7.18 -21.63
CA HIS A 7 18.60 -6.00 -22.39
C HIS A 7 17.34 -5.28 -22.90
N ARG A 8 16.40 -6.03 -23.45
CA ARG A 8 15.09 -5.53 -23.91
C ARG A 8 14.28 -4.94 -22.77
N LEU A 9 14.28 -5.59 -21.60
CA LEU A 9 13.60 -5.08 -20.40
C LEU A 9 14.22 -3.77 -19.93
N ARG A 10 15.55 -3.65 -19.89
CA ARG A 10 16.23 -2.38 -19.53
C ARG A 10 15.90 -1.26 -20.50
N GLN A 11 15.90 -1.53 -21.80
CA GLN A 11 15.47 -0.55 -22.82
C GLN A 11 14.02 -0.11 -22.60
N HIS A 12 13.12 -1.03 -22.25
CA HIS A 12 11.74 -0.70 -21.92
C HIS A 12 11.66 0.25 -20.71
N VAL A 13 12.37 -0.07 -19.63
CA VAL A 13 12.42 0.76 -18.41
C VAL A 13 12.96 2.16 -18.75
N GLU A 14 14.11 2.24 -19.42
CA GLU A 14 14.75 3.51 -19.79
C GLU A 14 13.84 4.39 -20.66
N ARG A 15 13.20 3.78 -21.67
CA ARG A 15 12.25 4.48 -22.55
C ARG A 15 11.10 5.08 -21.73
N TRP A 16 10.39 4.27 -20.94
CA TRP A 16 9.23 4.75 -20.20
C TRP A 16 9.60 5.71 -19.07
N SER A 17 10.75 5.50 -18.42
CA SER A 17 11.28 6.44 -17.44
C SER A 17 11.50 7.83 -18.06
N THR A 18 12.02 7.87 -19.29
CA THR A 18 12.21 9.11 -20.05
C THR A 18 10.87 9.74 -20.45
N GLU A 19 9.93 8.96 -21.00
CA GLU A 19 8.61 9.47 -21.41
C GLU A 19 7.81 10.03 -20.23
N LEU A 20 7.91 9.40 -19.05
CA LEU A 20 7.19 9.78 -17.83
C LEU A 20 7.89 10.85 -16.98
N ALA A 21 9.14 11.21 -17.30
CA ALA A 21 9.92 12.18 -16.53
C ALA A 21 9.24 13.54 -16.40
N ARG A 22 8.61 14.03 -17.48
CA ARG A 22 7.88 15.31 -17.49
C ARG A 22 6.71 15.36 -16.51
N GLN A 23 6.18 14.20 -16.14
CA GLN A 23 5.05 14.08 -15.20
C GLN A 23 5.54 13.79 -13.77
N GLY A 24 6.86 13.82 -13.52
CA GLY A 24 7.44 13.43 -12.25
C GLY A 24 7.35 11.92 -11.96
N ARG A 25 7.07 11.09 -12.97
CA ARG A 25 6.79 9.65 -12.83
C ARG A 25 7.89 8.76 -13.42
N HIS A 26 9.11 9.29 -13.57
CA HIS A 26 10.22 8.58 -14.18
C HIS A 26 10.58 7.27 -13.45
N TRP A 27 10.31 7.17 -12.15
CA TRP A 27 10.58 5.96 -11.39
C TRP A 27 9.53 4.86 -11.62
N TRP A 28 8.33 5.17 -12.15
CA TRP A 28 7.24 4.18 -12.30
C TRP A 28 7.68 2.87 -12.96
N PRO A 29 8.34 2.91 -14.13
CA PRO A 29 8.69 1.71 -14.87
C PRO A 29 9.84 0.92 -14.26
N ASN A 30 10.49 1.41 -13.21
CA ASN A 30 11.59 0.69 -12.58
C ASN A 30 11.10 -0.45 -11.68
N PHE A 31 9.80 -0.47 -11.36
CA PHE A 31 9.28 -1.39 -10.34
C PHE A 31 8.04 -2.17 -10.76
N GLY A 32 7.93 -3.38 -10.22
CA GLY A 32 6.65 -4.08 -10.00
C GLY A 32 6.11 -3.75 -8.61
N TYR A 33 4.83 -3.40 -8.53
CA TYR A 33 4.20 -2.86 -7.31
C TYR A 33 3.22 -3.86 -6.70
N HIS A 34 3.45 -4.27 -5.46
CA HIS A 34 2.43 -4.96 -4.67
C HIS A 34 1.83 -3.99 -3.64
N PHE A 35 0.50 -3.83 -3.67
CA PHE A 35 -0.26 -2.91 -2.81
C PHE A 35 -1.05 -3.68 -1.76
N THR A 36 -0.91 -3.32 -0.49
CA THR A 36 -1.63 -4.00 0.60
C THR A 36 -1.79 -3.11 1.83
N ASN A 37 -2.66 -3.51 2.78
CA ASN A 37 -2.82 -2.83 4.07
C ASN A 37 -1.67 -3.17 5.03
N VAL A 38 -1.39 -2.29 6.00
CA VAL A 38 -0.26 -2.42 6.94
C VAL A 38 -0.21 -3.74 7.70
N ASP A 39 -1.36 -4.32 8.09
CA ASP A 39 -1.42 -5.61 8.78
C ASP A 39 -0.82 -6.74 7.94
N ASN A 40 -1.18 -6.78 6.65
CA ASN A 40 -0.62 -7.75 5.71
C ASN A 40 0.85 -7.43 5.42
N ALA A 41 1.21 -6.16 5.29
CA ALA A 41 2.59 -5.74 5.04
C ALA A 41 3.52 -6.18 6.18
N ALA A 42 3.13 -5.99 7.44
CA ALA A 42 3.91 -6.45 8.59
C ALA A 42 4.11 -7.97 8.57
N ARG A 43 3.08 -8.75 8.20
CA ARG A 43 3.21 -10.21 8.04
C ARG A 43 4.17 -10.59 6.91
N ILE A 44 4.06 -9.94 5.75
CA ILE A 44 4.97 -10.14 4.60
C ILE A 44 6.42 -9.90 5.01
N LEU A 45 6.70 -8.86 5.80
CA LEU A 45 8.06 -8.57 6.28
C LEU A 45 8.59 -9.66 7.22
N ASN A 46 7.74 -10.18 8.11
CA ASN A 46 8.09 -11.28 9.00
C ASN A 46 8.30 -12.60 8.26
N ASP A 47 7.46 -12.89 7.26
CA ASP A 47 7.55 -14.10 6.45
C ASP A 47 8.72 -14.05 5.44
N GLY A 48 9.18 -12.85 5.08
CA GLY A 48 10.23 -12.66 4.07
C GLY A 48 9.76 -12.95 2.64
N ALA A 49 8.46 -13.11 2.42
CA ALA A 49 7.85 -13.37 1.12
C ALA A 49 6.40 -12.87 1.06
N ILE A 50 5.92 -12.61 -0.15
CA ILE A 50 4.51 -12.43 -0.46
C ILE A 50 3.96 -13.78 -0.92
N PHE A 51 2.86 -14.24 -0.34
CA PHE A 51 2.19 -15.47 -0.75
C PHE A 51 0.95 -15.17 -1.60
N SER A 52 0.63 -16.09 -2.51
CA SER A 52 -0.60 -16.04 -3.28
C SER A 52 -1.81 -16.04 -2.35
N ARG A 53 -2.94 -15.52 -2.83
CA ARG A 53 -4.16 -15.48 -2.03
C ARG A 53 -4.60 -16.89 -1.61
N GLY A 54 -4.56 -17.84 -2.55
CA GLY A 54 -4.93 -19.23 -2.29
C GLY A 54 -4.08 -19.85 -1.17
N ARG A 55 -2.77 -19.61 -1.19
CA ARG A 55 -1.87 -20.04 -0.11
C ARG A 55 -2.16 -19.33 1.21
N CYS A 56 -2.34 -18.01 1.20
CA CYS A 56 -2.71 -17.26 2.40
C CYS A 56 -4.00 -17.77 3.06
N LEU A 57 -4.99 -18.19 2.28
CA LEU A 57 -6.24 -18.75 2.80
C LEU A 57 -6.01 -20.15 3.41
N ARG A 58 -5.27 -21.02 2.73
CA ARG A 58 -4.91 -22.37 3.24
C ARG A 58 -4.14 -22.28 4.55
N ASP A 59 -3.16 -21.38 4.61
CA ASP A 59 -2.24 -21.25 5.74
C ASP A 59 -2.79 -20.32 6.84
N ARG A 60 -4.01 -19.77 6.67
CA ARG A 60 -4.63 -18.77 7.58
C ARG A 60 -3.75 -17.54 7.84
N ARG A 61 -3.06 -17.06 6.80
CA ARG A 61 -2.12 -15.94 6.84
C ARG A 61 -2.70 -14.59 6.41
N LEU A 62 -3.89 -14.55 5.79
CA LEU A 62 -4.52 -13.30 5.37
C LEU A 62 -5.04 -12.51 6.59
N ALA A 63 -4.58 -11.28 6.80
CA ALA A 63 -5.02 -10.43 7.93
C ALA A 63 -6.23 -9.60 7.55
N THR A 64 -6.13 -8.93 6.39
CA THR A 64 -7.15 -8.03 5.87
C THR A 64 -7.33 -8.31 4.39
N ASP A 65 -8.57 -8.31 3.92
CA ASP A 65 -8.84 -8.40 2.49
C ASP A 65 -8.93 -6.98 1.89
N SER A 66 -7.92 -6.59 1.11
CA SER A 66 -7.91 -5.28 0.47
C SER A 66 -8.67 -5.28 -0.87
N ALA A 67 -9.05 -6.44 -1.40
CA ALA A 67 -9.85 -6.57 -2.63
C ALA A 67 -11.34 -6.73 -2.29
N SER A 68 -12.23 -6.27 -3.17
CA SER A 68 -13.67 -6.45 -2.97
C SER A 68 -14.09 -7.91 -3.17
N ALA A 69 -15.12 -8.34 -2.44
CA ALA A 69 -15.68 -9.68 -2.55
C ALA A 69 -16.05 -10.06 -3.99
N SER A 70 -16.51 -9.11 -4.81
CA SER A 70 -16.84 -9.29 -6.23
C SER A 70 -15.63 -9.48 -7.11
N VAL A 71 -14.53 -8.76 -6.85
CA VAL A 71 -13.28 -8.98 -7.58
C VAL A 71 -12.78 -10.39 -7.26
N ILE A 72 -12.85 -10.81 -6.00
CA ILE A 72 -12.46 -12.16 -5.58
C ILE A 72 -13.34 -13.22 -6.24
N ALA A 73 -14.67 -13.06 -6.18
CA ALA A 73 -15.63 -14.00 -6.75
C ALA A 73 -15.51 -14.14 -8.27
N ASN A 74 -15.18 -13.05 -8.97
CA ASN A 74 -14.98 -13.04 -10.42
C ASN A 74 -13.55 -13.42 -10.85
N THR A 75 -12.63 -13.62 -9.91
CA THR A 75 -11.26 -14.04 -10.21
C THR A 75 -11.21 -15.57 -10.26
N PRO A 76 -10.88 -16.19 -11.40
CA PRO A 76 -10.69 -17.64 -11.52
C PRO A 76 -9.79 -18.18 -10.41
N SER A 77 -10.10 -19.37 -9.89
CA SER A 77 -9.35 -20.00 -8.80
C SER A 77 -7.85 -20.13 -9.12
N SER A 78 -7.50 -20.41 -10.38
CA SER A 78 -6.11 -20.46 -10.85
C SER A 78 -5.36 -19.13 -10.67
N HIS A 79 -6.03 -17.99 -10.79
CA HIS A 79 -5.42 -16.66 -10.60
C HIS A 79 -5.25 -16.33 -9.11
N GLN A 80 -6.03 -16.97 -8.22
CA GLN A 80 -5.85 -16.83 -6.77
C GLN A 80 -4.57 -17.52 -6.28
N GLU A 81 -4.03 -18.47 -7.05
CA GLU A 81 -2.76 -19.15 -6.79
C GLU A 81 -1.53 -18.35 -7.26
N MET A 82 -1.72 -17.11 -7.73
CA MET A 82 -0.63 -16.21 -8.13
C MET A 82 -0.52 -15.01 -7.18
N VAL A 83 0.71 -14.64 -6.85
CA VAL A 83 1.03 -13.31 -6.32
C VAL A 83 0.86 -12.32 -7.46
N ARG A 84 0.12 -11.24 -7.18
CA ARG A 84 -0.20 -10.19 -8.15
C ARG A 84 0.55 -8.91 -7.79
N LEU A 85 1.24 -8.36 -8.78
CA LEU A 85 1.82 -7.03 -8.75
C LEU A 85 1.29 -6.24 -9.95
N TYR A 86 1.46 -4.93 -9.92
CA TYR A 86 1.08 -4.03 -11.00
C TYR A 86 2.33 -3.42 -11.64
N PHE A 87 2.24 -3.06 -12.92
CA PHE A 87 3.29 -2.29 -13.59
C PHE A 87 3.37 -0.83 -13.13
N ARG A 88 2.38 -0.35 -12.37
CA ARG A 88 2.31 1.03 -11.88
C ARG A 88 1.63 1.13 -10.52
N PRO A 89 1.93 2.17 -9.74
CA PRO A 89 1.07 2.58 -8.64
C PRO A 89 -0.19 3.27 -9.18
N ARG A 90 -1.08 3.71 -8.28
CA ARG A 90 -2.31 4.44 -8.58
C ARG A 90 -3.28 3.68 -9.48
N THR A 91 -3.44 2.38 -9.22
CA THR A 91 -4.35 1.52 -9.98
C THR A 91 -5.82 1.90 -9.72
N PRO A 92 -6.75 1.60 -10.65
CA PRO A 92 -8.18 1.74 -10.40
C PRO A 92 -8.67 1.09 -9.09
N THR A 93 -8.15 -0.09 -8.70
CA THR A 93 -8.48 -0.70 -7.39
C THR A 93 -8.04 0.21 -6.23
N GLN A 94 -6.81 0.72 -6.28
CA GLN A 94 -6.29 1.65 -5.26
C GLN A 94 -7.16 2.92 -5.15
N TYR A 95 -7.62 3.48 -6.27
CA TYR A 95 -8.49 4.66 -6.25
C TYR A 95 -9.74 4.44 -5.37
N HIS A 96 -10.29 3.23 -5.41
CA HIS A 96 -11.51 2.87 -4.70
C HIS A 96 -11.29 2.47 -3.24
N ASN A 97 -10.21 1.73 -2.93
CA ASN A 97 -10.00 1.18 -1.59
C ASN A 97 -8.99 1.94 -0.72
N GLU A 98 -8.18 2.86 -1.27
CA GLU A 98 -7.16 3.58 -0.49
C GLU A 98 -7.78 4.55 0.51
N GLY A 99 -7.22 4.54 1.72
CA GLY A 99 -7.46 5.51 2.78
C GLY A 99 -8.57 5.10 3.74
N ILE A 100 -8.56 5.72 4.92
CA ILE A 100 -9.61 5.49 5.92
C ILE A 100 -10.88 6.19 5.47
N ARG A 101 -11.93 5.39 5.26
CA ARG A 101 -13.25 5.83 4.82
C ARG A 101 -14.31 5.42 5.83
N GLU A 102 -15.26 6.32 6.03
CA GLU A 102 -16.44 6.06 6.84
C GLU A 102 -17.19 4.83 6.27
N PRO A 103 -17.71 3.93 7.11
CA PRO A 103 -18.33 2.68 6.66
C PRO A 103 -19.39 2.85 5.56
N SER A 104 -20.25 3.86 5.63
CA SER A 104 -21.27 4.13 4.60
C SER A 104 -20.68 4.55 3.25
N GLN A 105 -19.44 5.05 3.23
CA GLN A 105 -18.71 5.44 2.02
C GLN A 105 -17.89 4.31 1.38
N ARG A 106 -17.90 3.10 1.95
CA ARG A 106 -17.22 1.92 1.37
C ARG A 106 -18.02 1.37 0.18
N GLN A 107 -18.08 2.16 -0.89
CA GLN A 107 -18.89 1.92 -2.10
C GLN A 107 -18.57 0.60 -2.83
N PHE A 108 -17.41 -0.02 -2.57
CA PHE A 108 -16.93 -1.23 -3.23
C PHE A 108 -16.89 -2.45 -2.29
N GLN A 109 -18.05 -2.86 -1.79
CA GLN A 109 -18.22 -4.11 -1.01
C GLN A 109 -17.18 -4.25 0.10
N GLU A 110 -17.05 -3.20 0.91
CA GLU A 110 -16.16 -3.14 2.08
C GLU A 110 -14.65 -3.20 1.79
N ALA A 111 -14.20 -3.24 0.53
CA ALA A 111 -12.78 -3.18 0.19
C ALA A 111 -12.15 -1.90 0.74
N HIS A 112 -11.22 -2.05 1.68
CA HIS A 112 -10.70 -0.95 2.48
C HIS A 112 -9.21 -1.19 2.79
N CYS A 113 -8.36 -0.26 2.37
CA CYS A 113 -6.93 -0.25 2.64
C CYS A 113 -6.62 1.03 3.42
N ALA A 114 -6.84 0.96 4.73
CA ALA A 114 -6.75 2.08 5.66
C ALA A 114 -5.35 2.71 5.66
N VAL A 115 -4.33 1.86 5.84
CA VAL A 115 -2.91 2.23 5.89
C VAL A 115 -2.20 1.55 4.72
N PRO A 116 -2.12 2.24 3.57
CA PRO A 116 -1.63 1.66 2.33
C PRO A 116 -0.11 1.54 2.28
N ILE A 117 0.39 0.34 2.01
CA ILE A 117 1.81 0.05 1.82
C ILE A 117 2.06 -0.49 0.41
N PHE A 118 3.13 0.00 -0.22
CA PHE A 118 3.67 -0.57 -1.45
C PHE A 118 4.97 -1.33 -1.19
N PHE A 119 5.07 -2.53 -1.76
CA PHE A 119 6.35 -3.21 -1.98
C PHE A 119 6.76 -2.99 -3.43
N CYS A 120 7.94 -2.40 -3.65
CA CYS A 120 8.48 -2.04 -4.96
C CYS A 120 9.65 -2.97 -5.30
N PHE A 121 9.41 -3.88 -6.25
CA PHE A 121 10.40 -4.86 -6.71
C PHE A 121 11.07 -4.38 -7.98
N ASP A 122 12.38 -4.59 -8.14
CA ASP A 122 13.10 -4.34 -9.40
C ASP A 122 12.39 -5.02 -10.58
N LEU A 123 11.91 -4.24 -11.55
CA LEU A 123 11.07 -4.75 -12.62
C LEU A 123 11.85 -5.71 -13.54
N VAL A 124 13.11 -5.37 -13.85
CA VAL A 124 13.95 -6.19 -14.74
C VAL A 124 14.23 -7.54 -14.11
N GLY A 125 14.67 -7.57 -12.86
CA GLY A 125 14.91 -8.78 -12.09
C GLY A 125 13.66 -9.64 -11.98
N LEU A 126 12.53 -9.03 -11.61
CA LEU A 126 11.25 -9.74 -11.46
C LEU A 126 10.77 -10.38 -12.78
N LEU A 127 10.81 -9.65 -13.90
CA LEU A 127 10.36 -10.17 -15.21
C LEU A 127 11.36 -11.15 -15.83
N SER A 128 12.61 -11.15 -15.38
CA SER A 128 13.63 -12.12 -15.81
C SER A 128 13.45 -13.50 -15.16
N GLU A 129 12.67 -13.60 -14.08
CA GLU A 129 12.44 -14.88 -13.41
C GLU A 129 11.64 -15.85 -14.29
N PRO A 130 12.08 -17.12 -14.43
CA PRO A 130 11.44 -18.09 -15.33
C PRO A 130 9.98 -18.43 -15.02
N SER A 131 9.49 -18.18 -13.82
CA SER A 131 8.10 -18.43 -13.41
C SER A 131 7.19 -17.21 -13.60
N THR A 132 7.76 -16.01 -13.74
CA THR A 132 6.99 -14.77 -13.83
C THR A 132 6.22 -14.69 -15.14
N GLN A 133 4.96 -14.31 -15.05
CA GLN A 133 4.06 -14.02 -16.17
C GLN A 133 3.58 -12.56 -16.06
N PHE A 134 2.92 -12.07 -17.09
CA PHE A 134 2.29 -10.76 -17.11
C PHE A 134 1.02 -10.78 -17.94
N SER A 135 0.13 -9.83 -17.68
CA SER A 135 -1.12 -9.65 -18.40
C SER A 135 -1.16 -8.33 -19.15
N ASN A 136 -1.96 -8.27 -20.22
CA ASN A 136 -2.20 -7.02 -20.93
C ASN A 136 -3.20 -6.08 -20.23
N GLY A 137 -3.80 -6.51 -19.11
CA GLY A 137 -4.82 -5.76 -18.40
C GLY A 137 -5.42 -6.55 -17.24
N ASN A 138 -6.59 -6.10 -16.77
CA ASN A 138 -7.27 -6.65 -15.60
C ASN A 138 -7.57 -8.16 -15.74
N MET A 139 -6.94 -8.97 -14.89
CA MET A 139 -7.11 -10.43 -14.85
C MET A 139 -8.52 -10.92 -14.47
N ALA A 140 -9.39 -10.04 -13.97
CA ALA A 140 -10.79 -10.34 -13.67
C ALA A 140 -11.73 -10.09 -14.87
N ARG A 141 -11.24 -9.60 -16.01
CA ARG A 141 -12.07 -9.39 -17.21
C ARG A 141 -11.91 -10.55 -18.20
N ALA A 142 -13.02 -10.94 -18.82
CA ALA A 142 -13.01 -11.91 -19.91
C ALA A 142 -12.15 -11.41 -21.09
N GLY A 143 -11.42 -12.33 -21.73
CA GLY A 143 -10.57 -12.02 -22.89
C GLY A 143 -9.21 -11.40 -22.56
N VAL A 144 -8.84 -11.30 -21.28
CA VAL A 144 -7.48 -10.91 -20.88
C VAL A 144 -6.45 -11.89 -21.43
N LEU A 145 -5.35 -11.37 -21.97
CA LEU A 145 -4.21 -12.17 -22.40
C LEU A 145 -3.16 -12.11 -21.30
N HIS A 146 -2.64 -13.27 -20.92
CA HIS A 146 -1.55 -13.39 -19.97
C HIS A 146 -0.62 -14.54 -20.38
N GLY A 147 0.64 -14.43 -19.98
CA GLY A 147 1.68 -15.35 -20.40
C GLY A 147 3.05 -14.77 -20.06
N ALA A 148 4.09 -15.32 -20.66
CA ALA A 148 5.48 -14.89 -20.43
C ALA A 148 6.23 -14.59 -21.73
N ASP A 149 5.55 -14.72 -22.86
CA ASP A 149 6.12 -14.56 -24.19
C ASP A 149 6.39 -13.09 -24.53
N LEU A 150 7.52 -12.85 -25.18
CA LEU A 150 7.97 -11.55 -25.67
C LEU A 150 6.95 -10.93 -26.62
N ALA A 151 6.29 -11.74 -27.45
CA ALA A 151 5.24 -11.26 -28.35
C ALA A 151 4.06 -10.65 -27.58
N LEU A 152 3.59 -11.30 -26.51
CA LEU A 152 2.62 -10.70 -25.60
C LEU A 152 3.16 -9.43 -24.95
N PHE A 153 4.40 -9.44 -24.44
CA PHE A 153 5.01 -8.27 -23.78
C PHE A 153 5.03 -7.05 -24.71
N ASP A 154 5.51 -7.22 -25.94
CA ASP A 154 5.57 -6.16 -26.95
C ASP A 154 4.16 -5.69 -27.40
N ALA A 155 3.13 -6.53 -27.24
CA ALA A 155 1.74 -6.20 -27.56
C ALA A 155 0.98 -5.47 -26.43
N ILE A 156 1.53 -5.39 -25.21
CA ILE A 156 0.91 -4.63 -24.13
C ILE A 156 0.94 -3.13 -24.48
N PRO A 157 -0.21 -2.42 -24.49
CA PRO A 157 -0.24 -0.99 -24.78
C PRO A 157 0.20 -0.20 -23.54
N PHE A 158 1.52 -0.14 -23.31
CA PHE A 158 2.09 0.47 -22.12
C PHE A 158 1.81 1.98 -21.99
N ASP A 159 1.48 2.66 -23.08
CA ASP A 159 0.95 4.03 -23.05
C ASP A 159 -0.37 4.11 -22.28
N LEU A 160 -1.23 3.10 -22.41
CA LEU A 160 -2.47 2.99 -21.65
C LEU A 160 -2.25 2.45 -20.25
N VAL A 161 -1.26 1.55 -20.07
CA VAL A 161 -0.85 1.08 -18.74
C VAL A 161 -0.41 2.26 -17.89
N TYR A 162 0.55 3.06 -18.36
CA TYR A 162 1.13 4.19 -17.62
C TYR A 162 0.31 5.49 -17.69
N HIS A 163 -0.79 5.52 -18.45
CA HIS A 163 -1.68 6.68 -18.50
C HIS A 163 -2.18 7.02 -17.09
N ASP A 164 -1.94 8.25 -16.61
CA ASP A 164 -2.43 8.72 -15.31
C ASP A 164 -2.93 10.17 -15.36
N ALA A 165 -4.09 10.30 -16.01
CA ALA A 165 -4.87 11.52 -16.16
C ALA A 165 -6.38 11.16 -16.19
N PRO A 166 -7.29 12.12 -16.03
CA PRO A 166 -8.73 11.89 -16.23
C PRO A 166 -9.01 11.33 -17.63
N VAL A 167 -9.97 10.41 -17.73
CA VAL A 167 -10.35 9.76 -18.99
C VAL A 167 -11.78 10.11 -19.34
N SER A 168 -12.05 10.35 -20.62
CA SER A 168 -13.41 10.57 -21.10
C SER A 168 -14.24 9.27 -20.98
N PRO A 169 -15.57 9.37 -20.84
CA PRO A 169 -16.43 8.19 -20.73
C PRO A 169 -16.27 7.18 -21.88
N SER A 170 -16.03 7.65 -23.11
CA SER A 170 -15.95 6.79 -24.30
C SER A 170 -14.74 5.86 -24.35
N VAL A 171 -13.63 6.21 -23.69
CA VAL A 171 -12.39 5.41 -23.67
C VAL A 171 -12.07 4.85 -22.27
N LYS A 172 -12.89 5.20 -21.27
CA LYS A 172 -12.66 4.87 -19.85
C LYS A 172 -12.42 3.38 -19.64
N ASP A 173 -13.28 2.52 -20.17
CA ASP A 173 -13.20 1.07 -19.94
C ASP A 173 -11.93 0.46 -20.50
N ARG A 174 -11.47 0.95 -21.65
CA ARG A 174 -10.21 0.52 -22.29
C ARG A 174 -9.00 0.95 -21.47
N VAL A 175 -8.95 2.23 -21.06
CA VAL A 175 -7.83 2.74 -20.26
C VAL A 175 -7.79 2.08 -18.88
N VAL A 176 -8.93 1.97 -18.20
CA VAL A 176 -9.03 1.31 -16.88
C VAL A 176 -8.61 -0.16 -16.95
N PHE A 177 -8.96 -0.86 -18.04
CA PHE A 177 -8.52 -2.24 -18.25
C PHE A 177 -6.98 -2.36 -18.30
N HIS A 178 -6.31 -1.53 -19.08
CA HIS A 178 -4.85 -1.60 -19.24
C HIS A 178 -4.08 -1.02 -18.03
N ARG A 179 -4.64 -0.03 -17.31
CA ARG A 179 -4.09 0.42 -16.01
C ARG A 179 -4.05 -0.68 -14.94
N HIS A 180 -4.75 -1.78 -15.18
CA HIS A 180 -4.75 -3.00 -14.37
C HIS A 180 -3.94 -4.14 -15.00
N ALA A 181 -3.00 -3.85 -15.90
CA ALA A 181 -2.01 -4.83 -16.31
C ALA A 181 -1.19 -5.30 -15.10
N GLU A 182 -0.99 -6.61 -15.01
CA GLU A 182 -0.42 -7.26 -13.82
C GLU A 182 0.84 -8.04 -14.15
N ILE A 183 1.68 -8.20 -13.14
CA ILE A 183 2.79 -9.15 -13.11
C ILE A 183 2.38 -10.27 -12.14
N LEU A 184 2.58 -11.50 -12.56
CA LEU A 184 2.02 -12.69 -11.94
C LEU A 184 3.16 -13.64 -11.58
N VAL A 185 3.29 -13.96 -10.29
CA VAL A 185 4.29 -14.91 -9.79
C VAL A 185 3.56 -16.09 -9.13
N PRO A 186 3.76 -17.34 -9.58
CA PRO A 186 3.08 -18.49 -8.99
C PRO A 186 3.44 -18.70 -7.51
N ASP A 187 2.42 -19.00 -6.69
CA ASP A 187 2.49 -19.39 -5.27
C ASP A 187 3.13 -18.38 -4.29
N SER A 188 4.36 -17.96 -4.51
CA SER A 188 5.08 -17.07 -3.62
C SER A 188 6.13 -16.23 -4.33
N LEU A 189 6.35 -15.01 -3.83
CA LEU A 189 7.40 -14.10 -4.26
C LEU A 189 8.26 -13.74 -3.04
N PRO A 190 9.46 -14.32 -2.91
CA PRO A 190 10.43 -13.92 -1.90
C PRO A 190 10.76 -12.42 -1.99
N LEU A 191 10.95 -11.76 -0.85
CA LEU A 191 11.34 -10.34 -0.84
C LEU A 191 12.77 -10.15 -1.38
N ARG A 192 13.67 -11.09 -1.13
CA ARG A 192 15.03 -11.05 -1.70
C ARG A 192 15.12 -11.93 -2.96
N PRO A 193 15.92 -11.55 -3.96
CA PRO A 193 16.79 -10.36 -3.98
C PRO A 193 16.11 -9.09 -4.51
N HIS A 194 14.88 -9.18 -5.02
CA HIS A 194 14.30 -8.17 -5.90
C HIS A 194 13.59 -7.00 -5.19
N LEU A 195 13.27 -7.08 -3.90
CA LEU A 195 12.65 -5.95 -3.18
C LEU A 195 13.64 -4.79 -3.04
N THR A 196 13.33 -3.70 -3.71
CA THR A 196 14.17 -2.50 -3.72
C THR A 196 13.75 -1.53 -2.63
N ALA A 197 12.44 -1.26 -2.52
CA ALA A 197 11.88 -0.28 -1.60
C ALA A 197 10.50 -0.69 -1.06
N ILE A 198 10.15 -0.15 0.10
CA ILE A 198 8.83 -0.21 0.72
C ILE A 198 8.35 1.24 0.85
N ALA A 199 7.21 1.56 0.25
CA ALA A 199 6.67 2.91 0.21
C ALA A 199 5.46 3.06 1.14
N CYS A 200 5.51 4.06 2.01
CA CYS A 200 4.45 4.48 2.93
C CYS A 200 3.94 5.87 2.51
N ARG A 201 2.67 6.20 2.81
CA ARG A 201 2.09 7.50 2.42
C ARG A 201 2.44 8.63 3.39
N SER A 202 2.77 8.30 4.64
CA SER A 202 3.14 9.25 5.68
C SER A 202 4.13 8.68 6.69
N GLU A 203 4.68 9.54 7.55
CA GLU A 203 5.58 9.12 8.62
C GLU A 203 4.86 8.28 9.67
N ALA A 204 3.63 8.65 10.04
CA ALA A 204 2.82 7.87 10.96
C ALA A 204 2.60 6.43 10.46
N GLU A 205 2.34 6.25 9.17
CA GLU A 205 2.18 4.92 8.58
C GLU A 205 3.50 4.14 8.51
N ARG A 206 4.62 4.82 8.24
CA ARG A 206 5.96 4.23 8.28
C ARG A 206 6.31 3.72 9.68
N GLN A 207 6.11 4.56 10.70
CA GLN A 207 6.27 4.19 12.11
C GLN A 207 5.41 2.97 12.46
N THR A 208 4.13 3.00 12.05
CA THR A 208 3.19 1.89 12.25
C THR A 208 3.69 0.60 11.63
N LEU A 209 4.14 0.62 10.37
CA LEU A 209 4.69 -0.57 9.72
C LEU A 209 5.93 -1.10 10.44
N VAL A 210 6.86 -0.21 10.82
CA VAL A 210 8.10 -0.57 11.52
C VAL A 210 7.79 -1.20 12.88
N ASN A 211 6.90 -0.59 13.66
CA ASN A 211 6.47 -1.11 14.95
C ASN A 211 5.81 -2.49 14.80
N MET A 212 4.86 -2.62 13.89
CA MET A 212 4.14 -3.88 13.65
C MET A 212 5.03 -4.99 13.07
N ALA A 213 6.06 -4.65 12.30
CA ALA A 213 7.03 -5.61 11.79
C ALA A 213 7.93 -6.19 12.89
N GLY A 214 8.05 -5.52 14.05
CA GLY A 214 8.84 -5.98 15.19
C GLY A 214 10.30 -6.26 14.78
N SER A 215 10.82 -7.44 15.14
CA SER A 215 12.21 -7.83 14.82
C SER A 215 12.53 -7.84 13.32
N ALA A 216 11.54 -8.09 12.44
CA ALA A 216 11.76 -8.06 11.00
C ALA A 216 12.10 -6.64 10.50
N SER A 217 11.72 -5.58 11.23
CA SER A 217 12.00 -4.20 10.86
C SER A 217 13.51 -3.93 10.71
N THR A 218 14.38 -4.60 11.47
CA THR A 218 15.83 -4.45 11.38
C THR A 218 16.35 -4.75 9.98
N ALA A 219 15.74 -5.70 9.26
CA ALA A 219 16.16 -6.07 7.92
C ALA A 219 15.65 -5.13 6.82
N TRP A 220 14.62 -4.33 7.11
CA TRP A 220 13.82 -3.65 6.08
C TRP A 220 13.66 -2.14 6.30
N ARG A 221 13.90 -1.61 7.51
CA ARG A 221 13.67 -0.20 7.85
C ARG A 221 14.41 0.78 6.94
N ASP A 222 15.62 0.42 6.50
CA ASP A 222 16.45 1.27 5.63
C ASP A 222 15.97 1.27 4.17
N LYS A 223 15.04 0.37 3.84
CA LYS A 223 14.31 0.30 2.55
C LYS A 223 12.90 0.90 2.65
N THR A 224 12.48 1.40 3.81
CA THR A 224 11.13 1.94 4.03
C THR A 224 11.12 3.46 3.97
N TYR A 225 10.42 4.02 2.97
CA TYR A 225 10.41 5.44 2.64
C TYR A 225 9.00 6.02 2.65
N VAL A 226 8.89 7.31 2.96
CA VAL A 226 7.66 8.09 2.77
C VAL A 226 7.67 8.70 1.37
N VAL A 227 6.62 8.45 0.58
CA VAL A 227 6.49 8.95 -0.79
C VAL A 227 5.14 9.61 -1.04
N GLN A 228 5.07 10.46 -2.07
CA GLN A 228 3.85 11.21 -2.41
C GLN A 228 2.91 10.48 -3.38
N ASP A 229 3.36 9.37 -3.98
CA ASP A 229 2.71 8.67 -5.09
C ASP A 229 1.53 7.76 -4.68
N PHE A 230 0.67 8.29 -3.82
CA PHE A 230 -0.62 7.73 -3.44
C PHE A 230 -1.75 8.61 -3.95
N PHE A 231 -2.99 8.12 -3.97
CA PHE A 231 -4.13 9.00 -4.27
C PHE A 231 -4.41 9.99 -3.13
N ARG A 232 -3.99 9.64 -1.89
CA ARG A 232 -4.22 10.42 -0.68
C ARG A 232 -5.71 10.67 -0.46
N HIS A 233 -6.50 9.62 -0.70
CA HIS A 233 -7.92 9.63 -0.40
C HIS A 233 -8.16 9.37 1.09
N GLY A 234 -9.32 9.79 1.59
CA GLY A 234 -9.71 9.59 2.99
C GLY A 234 -9.05 10.60 3.94
N VAL A 235 -9.16 10.29 5.24
CA VAL A 235 -8.37 10.92 6.30
C VAL A 235 -7.29 9.95 6.75
N PHE A 236 -6.12 10.45 7.11
CA PHE A 236 -5.06 9.64 7.71
C PHE A 236 -4.13 10.52 8.55
N LEU A 237 -3.35 9.89 9.42
CA LEU A 237 -2.31 10.57 10.19
C LEU A 237 -1.08 10.83 9.32
N ARG A 238 -0.62 12.07 9.30
CA ARG A 238 0.66 12.46 8.69
C ARG A 238 1.83 12.11 9.60
N SER A 239 1.71 12.46 10.87
CA SER A 239 2.70 12.25 11.92
C SER A 239 2.04 12.21 13.28
N VAL A 240 2.64 11.47 14.19
CA VAL A 240 2.32 11.47 15.61
C VAL A 240 3.66 11.63 16.35
N HIS A 241 3.72 12.56 17.29
CA HIS A 241 4.93 12.85 18.06
C HIS A 241 4.55 13.39 19.43
N THR A 242 5.50 13.34 20.35
CA THR A 242 5.40 13.93 21.68
C THR A 242 6.00 15.34 21.67
N GLU A 243 5.34 16.30 22.33
CA GLU A 243 5.86 17.67 22.53
C GLU A 243 5.39 18.18 23.90
N ARG A 244 6.33 18.51 24.80
CA ARG A 244 6.04 19.12 26.12
C ARG A 244 4.88 18.42 26.84
N GLU A 245 5.01 17.11 27.02
CA GLU A 245 4.03 16.23 27.67
C GLU A 245 2.71 15.99 26.90
N LYS A 246 2.60 16.49 25.66
CA LYS A 246 1.43 16.29 24.80
C LYS A 246 1.72 15.28 23.72
N LEU A 247 0.69 14.52 23.36
CA LEU A 247 0.68 13.79 22.09
C LEU A 247 0.11 14.71 21.00
N VAL A 248 0.90 15.00 19.97
CA VAL A 248 0.48 15.85 18.85
C VAL A 248 0.17 14.98 17.64
N MET A 249 -1.10 14.96 17.23
CA MET A 249 -1.59 14.23 16.07
C MET A 249 -1.77 15.20 14.90
N ARG A 250 -1.06 14.98 13.78
CA ARG A 250 -1.28 15.75 12.55
C ARG A 250 -2.02 14.91 11.52
N PHE A 251 -3.11 15.43 10.99
CA PHE A 251 -3.95 14.75 10.01
C PHE A 251 -3.70 15.27 8.60
N HIS A 252 -3.91 14.42 7.61
CA HIS A 252 -4.21 14.82 6.25
C HIS A 252 -5.72 14.71 6.06
N ARG A 253 -6.35 15.80 5.64
CA ARG A 253 -7.79 15.86 5.38
C ARG A 253 -8.01 16.18 3.91
N ASN A 254 -8.69 15.29 3.19
CA ASN A 254 -9.12 15.55 1.82
C ASN A 254 -10.65 15.76 1.79
N PRO A 255 -11.12 17.02 1.79
CA PRO A 255 -12.55 17.32 1.91
C PRO A 255 -13.39 16.83 0.72
N ARG A 256 -12.76 16.45 -0.41
CA ARG A 256 -13.46 15.89 -1.57
C ARG A 256 -13.82 14.41 -1.41
N CYS A 257 -13.21 13.73 -0.44
CA CYS A 257 -13.26 12.27 -0.34
C CYS A 257 -13.76 11.77 1.02
N VAL A 258 -14.13 12.67 1.94
CA VAL A 258 -14.50 12.33 3.32
C VAL A 258 -15.71 13.16 3.74
N VAL A 259 -16.68 12.50 4.37
CA VAL A 259 -17.72 13.20 5.14
C VAL A 259 -17.15 13.55 6.51
N MET A 260 -17.03 14.85 6.79
CA MET A 260 -16.54 15.38 8.06
C MET A 260 -17.70 15.77 8.98
N PRO A 261 -17.52 15.74 10.31
CA PRO A 261 -16.28 15.36 11.02
C PRO A 261 -16.07 13.84 11.09
N ALA A 262 -14.84 13.39 10.85
CA ALA A 262 -14.44 12.01 11.08
C ALA A 262 -14.16 11.78 12.58
N SER A 263 -14.56 10.63 13.13
CA SER A 263 -14.26 10.29 14.54
C SER A 263 -12.89 9.63 14.68
N TYR A 264 -12.25 9.84 15.82
CA TYR A 264 -11.03 9.12 16.20
C TYR A 264 -11.07 8.68 17.66
N ARG A 265 -10.28 7.67 18.00
CA ARG A 265 -10.02 7.20 19.36
C ARG A 265 -8.55 6.92 19.55
N GLY A 266 -8.01 7.24 20.71
CA GLY A 266 -6.63 6.98 21.08
C GLY A 266 -6.53 6.15 22.36
N LEU A 267 -5.46 5.36 22.44
CA LEU A 267 -5.09 4.56 23.60
C LEU A 267 -3.58 4.67 23.79
N VAL A 268 -3.14 5.03 24.98
CA VAL A 268 -1.74 4.99 25.42
C VAL A 268 -1.66 4.06 26.62
N GLU A 269 -0.77 3.07 26.57
CA GLU A 269 -0.54 2.10 27.64
C GLU A 269 0.92 2.19 28.08
N GLU A 270 1.16 2.61 29.33
CA GLU A 270 2.51 2.77 29.83
C GLU A 270 3.14 1.43 30.21
N THR A 271 4.39 1.25 29.81
CA THR A 271 5.13 0.01 29.99
C THR A 271 5.43 -0.22 31.48
N GLY A 272 4.96 -1.35 32.02
CA GLY A 272 5.34 -1.81 33.36
C GLY A 272 4.59 -1.17 34.54
N SER A 273 3.79 -0.12 34.34
CA SER A 273 3.01 0.52 35.42
C SER A 273 1.55 0.07 35.48
N GLY A 274 1.01 -0.45 34.37
CA GLY A 274 -0.42 -0.73 34.22
C GLY A 274 -1.29 0.52 34.02
N ARG A 275 -0.71 1.73 33.96
CA ARG A 275 -1.44 2.97 33.65
C ARG A 275 -1.78 3.01 32.16
N PHE A 276 -2.98 3.52 31.85
CA PHE A 276 -3.41 3.76 30.49
C PHE A 276 -4.26 5.02 30.39
N TRP A 277 -4.28 5.61 29.20
CA TRP A 277 -5.09 6.76 28.85
C TRP A 277 -5.88 6.42 27.60
N GLN A 278 -7.18 6.68 27.65
CA GLN A 278 -8.06 6.54 26.50
C GLN A 278 -8.79 7.86 26.29
N TRP A 279 -8.93 8.26 25.02
CA TRP A 279 -9.68 9.43 24.63
C TRP A 279 -10.33 9.20 23.27
N ASP A 280 -11.32 10.01 22.97
CA ASP A 280 -12.01 10.05 21.69
C ASP A 280 -12.32 11.49 21.32
N GLY A 281 -12.61 11.71 20.04
CA GLY A 281 -12.95 13.02 19.54
C GLY A 281 -13.31 13.01 18.07
N THR A 282 -13.49 14.22 17.55
CA THR A 282 -13.74 14.48 16.14
C THR A 282 -12.55 15.19 15.51
N ILE A 283 -12.24 14.85 14.26
CA ILE A 283 -11.20 15.51 13.49
C ILE A 283 -11.80 16.80 12.91
N ASP A 284 -11.61 17.92 13.58
CA ASP A 284 -12.06 19.25 13.15
C ASP A 284 -10.90 20.19 12.78
N ASP A 285 -9.67 19.83 13.17
CA ASP A 285 -8.43 20.52 12.81
C ASP A 285 -7.43 19.57 12.08
N ASP A 286 -6.44 20.14 11.40
CA ASP A 286 -5.30 19.41 10.84
C ASP A 286 -4.29 19.00 11.92
N GLU A 287 -4.30 19.64 13.08
CA GLU A 287 -3.45 19.33 14.22
C GLU A 287 -4.26 19.28 15.51
N ILE A 288 -4.19 18.17 16.23
CA ILE A 288 -4.90 17.97 17.49
C ILE A 288 -3.89 17.58 18.58
N PRO A 289 -3.60 18.49 19.53
CA PRO A 289 -2.81 18.16 20.70
C PRO A 289 -3.69 17.47 21.76
N VAL A 290 -3.16 16.42 22.38
CA VAL A 290 -3.82 15.69 23.46
C VAL A 290 -2.95 15.79 24.71
N CYS A 291 -3.48 16.42 25.74
CA CYS A 291 -2.86 16.46 27.06
C CYS A 291 -3.20 15.18 27.82
N LEU A 292 -2.19 14.41 28.20
CA LEU A 292 -2.36 13.21 29.01
C LEU A 292 -2.05 13.57 30.47
N ALA A 293 -3.02 13.40 31.36
CA ALA A 293 -2.82 13.72 32.77
C ALA A 293 -1.75 12.81 33.39
N ASN A 294 -0.80 13.39 34.12
CA ASN A 294 0.37 12.69 34.66
C ASN A 294 1.19 12.00 33.56
N THR A 295 2.00 12.79 32.85
CA THR A 295 2.83 12.42 31.68
C THR A 295 3.26 10.96 31.71
N PRO A 296 2.90 10.16 30.68
CA PRO A 296 3.37 8.79 30.56
C PRO A 296 4.90 8.74 30.47
N GLY A 297 5.51 7.61 30.79
CA GLY A 297 6.85 7.27 30.36
C GLY A 297 6.84 6.60 28.99
N HIS A 298 7.71 5.62 28.79
CA HIS A 298 7.71 4.77 27.61
C HIS A 298 6.38 4.00 27.47
N SER A 299 5.64 4.25 26.39
CA SER A 299 4.26 3.81 26.27
C SER A 299 3.90 3.34 24.87
N LYS A 300 3.10 2.28 24.80
CA LYS A 300 2.51 1.81 23.55
C LYS A 300 1.33 2.70 23.20
N THR A 301 1.38 3.34 22.04
CA THR A 301 0.36 4.26 21.55
C THR A 301 -0.37 3.67 20.35
N ARG A 302 -1.69 3.72 20.37
CA ARG A 302 -2.56 3.29 19.26
C ARG A 302 -3.63 4.32 19.00
N ILE A 303 -3.84 4.67 17.73
CA ILE A 303 -4.89 5.59 17.31
C ILE A 303 -5.69 4.93 16.20
N TRP A 304 -7.01 5.03 16.31
CA TRP A 304 -7.94 4.58 15.29
C TRP A 304 -8.74 5.78 14.78
N ILE A 305 -9.01 5.80 13.47
CA ILE A 305 -9.95 6.72 12.84
C ILE A 305 -11.15 5.88 12.39
N HIS A 306 -12.34 6.27 12.83
CA HIS A 306 -13.53 5.41 12.83
C HIS A 306 -13.22 4.06 13.52
N ASP A 307 -13.28 2.96 12.76
CA ASP A 307 -13.00 1.58 13.18
C ASP A 307 -11.59 1.10 12.78
N ALA A 308 -10.85 1.85 11.96
CA ALA A 308 -9.59 1.41 11.38
C ALA A 308 -8.37 1.88 12.18
N LEU A 309 -7.39 1.00 12.38
CA LEU A 309 -6.09 1.37 12.95
C LEU A 309 -5.41 2.38 12.01
N ALA A 310 -5.12 3.56 12.53
CA ALA A 310 -4.49 4.65 11.79
C ALA A 310 -3.03 4.86 12.20
N TYR A 311 -2.68 4.48 13.43
CA TYR A 311 -1.33 4.57 13.95
C TYR A 311 -1.08 3.59 15.09
N GLN A 312 0.14 3.04 15.14
CA GLN A 312 0.67 2.33 16.29
C GLN A 312 2.17 2.56 16.41
N ASP A 313 2.65 2.94 17.58
CA ASP A 313 4.09 2.96 17.87
C ASP A 313 4.36 2.90 19.37
N ASP A 314 5.61 2.66 19.74
CA ASP A 314 6.10 2.84 21.11
C ASP A 314 6.73 4.23 21.22
N LEU A 315 6.18 5.08 22.09
CA LEU A 315 6.57 6.47 22.25
C LEU A 315 7.18 6.70 23.63
N ASP A 316 8.25 7.50 23.66
CA ASP A 316 8.77 8.07 24.89
C ASP A 316 8.23 9.51 25.05
N PHE A 317 7.52 9.72 26.16
CA PHE A 317 6.93 11.01 26.54
C PHE A 317 7.86 11.82 27.45
N THR A 318 9.01 11.26 27.84
CA THR A 318 10.03 11.91 28.68
C THR A 318 11.19 12.50 27.88
N ASP A 319 11.33 12.09 26.62
CA ASP A 319 12.30 12.68 25.69
C ASP A 319 11.80 14.05 25.22
N ASP A 320 12.27 15.12 25.85
CA ASP A 320 12.22 16.46 25.27
C ASP A 320 13.13 16.47 24.04
N ILE A 321 12.55 16.34 22.84
CA ILE A 321 13.31 16.50 21.60
C ILE A 321 13.81 17.97 21.56
N PRO A 322 15.13 18.23 21.64
CA PRO A 322 15.64 19.57 21.48
C PRO A 322 15.52 19.94 20.00
N PHE A 323 14.92 21.09 19.75
CA PHE A 323 14.70 21.69 18.43
C PHE A 323 15.92 21.69 17.51
#